data_AF-A0AAP9KE32-F1
#
_entry.id   AF-A0AAP9KE32-F1
#
_cell.length_a   1.000
_cell.length_b   1.000
_cell.length_c   1.000
_cell.angle_alpha   90.00
_cell.angle_beta   90.00
_cell.angle_gamma   90.00
#
_symmetry.space_group_name_H-M   'P 1'
#
loop_
_entity.id
_entity.type
_entity.pdbx_description
1 polymer ?
#
loop_
_entity_poly.entity_id
_entity_poly.type
_entity_poly.pdbx_seq_one_letter_code
_entity_poly.pdbx_strand_id
1 'polypeptide(L)'
;MVNTTITILVGTMMGWTMLCWAFGALNFQKKHADTRFLVYLSKVLWYVLLIAHPIIIFCSWKTWLTFSEALFPLLICHVLFGVIFARDVGTE
;
A
#
# COMPACT_ATOMS: atom_id res chain seq x y z
N MET A 1 -6.40 17.25 -16.86
CA MET A 1 -5.15 16.90 -17.58
C MET A 1 -4.63 15.62 -16.94
N VAL A 2 -4.23 14.60 -17.70
CA VAL A 2 -3.70 13.37 -17.09
C VAL A 2 -2.27 13.61 -16.63
N ASN A 3 -1.99 13.40 -15.34
CA ASN A 3 -0.62 13.45 -14.81
C ASN A 3 0.03 12.07 -14.95
N THR A 4 0.59 11.81 -16.13
CA THR A 4 1.16 10.50 -16.49
C THR A 4 2.27 10.06 -15.54
N THR A 5 3.12 10.99 -15.08
CA THR A 5 4.23 10.67 -14.17
C THR A 5 3.73 10.14 -12.83
N ILE A 6 2.78 10.83 -12.18
CA ILE A 6 2.19 10.37 -10.92
C ILE A 6 1.45 9.05 -11.14
N THR A 7 0.74 8.92 -12.26
CA THR A 7 -0.01 7.70 -12.61
C THR A 7 0.90 6.48 -12.69
N ILE A 8 2.04 6.60 -13.37
CA ILE A 8 3.01 5.49 -13.51
C ILE A 8 3.60 5.15 -12.13
N LEU A 9 4.09 6.14 -11.38
CA LEU A 9 4.76 5.89 -10.10
C LEU A 9 3.81 5.26 -9.07
N VAL A 10 2.62 5.84 -8.91
CA VAL A 10 1.59 5.31 -8.00
C VAL A 10 1.11 3.94 -8.48
N GLY A 11 0.95 3.74 -9.79
CA GLY A 11 0.63 2.43 -10.37
C GLY A 11 1.69 1.36 -10.07
N THR A 12 2.98 1.70 -10.17
CA THR A 12 4.08 0.79 -9.81
C THR A 12 4.05 0.44 -8.32
N MET A 13 3.83 1.42 -7.43
CA MET A 13 3.69 1.17 -5.99
C MET A 13 2.47 0.29 -5.69
N MET A 14 1.37 0.45 -6.43
CA MET A 14 0.21 -0.43 -6.31
C MET A 14 0.55 -1.87 -6.69
N GLY A 15 1.29 -2.07 -7.79
CA GLY A 15 1.80 -3.39 -8.18
C GLY A 15 2.62 -4.05 -7.09
N TRP A 16 3.52 -3.30 -6.44
CA TRP A 16 4.29 -3.81 -5.29
C TRP A 16 3.40 -4.16 -4.08
N THR A 17 2.37 -3.36 -3.82
CA THR A 17 1.39 -3.60 -2.73
C THR A 17 0.63 -4.91 -2.93
N MET A 18 0.28 -5.22 -4.18
CA MET A 18 -0.47 -6.42 -4.54
C MET A 18 0.39 -7.68 -4.59
N LEU A 19 1.69 -7.54 -4.84
CA LEU A 19 2.63 -8.65 -4.93
C LEU A 19 3.35 -8.87 -3.59
N CYS A 20 4.49 -8.21 -3.38
CA CYS A 20 5.36 -8.42 -2.23
C CYS A 20 4.63 -8.20 -0.90
N TRP A 21 3.86 -7.12 -0.78
CA TRP A 21 3.14 -6.83 0.46
C TRP A 21 1.95 -7.74 0.73
N ALA A 22 1.33 -8.31 -0.31
CA ALA A 22 0.31 -9.32 -0.10
C ALA A 22 0.90 -10.59 0.51
N PHE A 23 2.04 -11.09 0.00
CA PHE A 23 2.72 -12.25 0.58
C PHE A 23 3.12 -12.00 2.04
N GLY A 24 3.78 -10.86 2.30
CA GLY A 24 4.16 -10.48 3.65
C GLY A 24 2.99 -10.39 4.62
N ALA A 25 1.90 -9.73 4.21
CA ALA A 25 0.70 -9.61 5.04
C ALA A 25 0.04 -10.97 5.30
N LEU A 26 0.00 -11.87 4.31
CA LEU A 26 -0.55 -13.21 4.47
C LEU A 26 0.28 -14.04 5.47
N ASN A 27 1.61 -13.98 5.38
CA ASN A 27 2.49 -14.66 6.33
C ASN A 27 2.35 -14.10 7.75
N PHE A 28 2.28 -12.79 7.89
CA PHE A 28 1.98 -12.14 9.18
C PHE A 28 0.65 -12.64 9.76
N GLN A 29 -0.39 -12.71 8.94
CA GLN A 29 -1.71 -13.17 9.38
C GLN A 29 -1.72 -14.64 9.80
N LYS A 30 -0.95 -15.51 9.11
CA LYS A 30 -0.77 -16.90 9.51
C LYS A 30 -0.03 -17.01 10.86
N LYS A 31 1.07 -16.26 10.99
CA LYS A 31 1.91 -16.26 12.21
C LYS A 31 1.17 -15.76 13.44
N HIS A 32 0.27 -14.80 13.27
CA HIS A 32 -0.51 -14.18 14.35
C HIS A 32 -1.98 -14.61 14.32
N ALA A 33 -2.29 -15.81 13.83
CA ALA A 33 -3.65 -16.31 13.66
C ALA A 33 -4.43 -16.41 14.99
N ASP A 34 -3.74 -16.56 16.11
CA ASP A 34 -4.29 -16.54 17.47
C ASP A 34 -4.80 -15.15 17.87
N THR A 35 -4.20 -14.10 17.32
CA THR A 35 -4.49 -12.70 17.66
C THR A 35 -5.38 -12.05 16.60
N ARG A 36 -6.70 -12.27 16.69
CA ARG A 36 -7.70 -11.76 15.74
C ARG A 36 -7.57 -10.27 15.42
N PHE A 37 -7.24 -9.44 16.42
CA PHE A 37 -7.06 -8.00 16.23
C PHE A 37 -5.95 -7.68 15.23
N LEU A 38 -4.78 -8.31 15.36
CA LEU A 38 -3.63 -8.06 14.47
C LEU A 38 -3.93 -8.52 13.04
N VAL A 39 -4.61 -9.66 12.89
CA VAL A 39 -5.04 -10.16 11.58
C VAL A 39 -6.00 -9.17 10.91
N TYR A 40 -7.00 -8.68 11.64
CA TYR A 40 -7.96 -7.73 11.10
C TYR A 40 -7.30 -6.40 10.75
N LEU A 41 -6.44 -5.88 11.63
CA LEU A 41 -5.71 -4.64 11.41
C LEU A 41 -4.83 -4.71 10.17
N SER A 42 -4.07 -5.79 9.99
CA SER A 42 -3.25 -6.03 8.80
C SER A 42 -4.09 -5.99 7.52
N LYS A 43 -5.25 -6.67 7.50
CA LYS A 43 -6.15 -6.67 6.34
C LYS A 43 -6.70 -5.28 6.03
N VAL A 44 -7.23 -4.58 7.04
CA VAL A 44 -7.82 -3.25 6.86
C VAL A 44 -6.77 -2.28 6.34
N LEU A 45 -5.59 -2.24 6.94
CA LEU A 45 -4.53 -1.32 6.51
C LEU A 45 -4.00 -1.65 5.12
N TRP A 46 -3.98 -2.93 4.73
CA TRP A 46 -3.64 -3.32 3.36
C TRP A 46 -4.68 -2.80 2.35
N TYR A 47 -5.97 -2.94 2.63
CA TYR A 47 -7.03 -2.40 1.77
C TYR A 47 -7.01 -0.87 1.70
N VAL A 48 -6.79 -0.19 2.82
CA VAL A 48 -6.63 1.28 2.84
C VAL A 48 -5.45 1.69 1.96
N LEU A 49 -4.31 1.02 2.09
CA LEU A 49 -3.15 1.27 1.24
C LEU A 49 -3.49 1.04 -0.24
N LEU A 50 -4.19 -0.05 -0.57
CA LEU A 50 -4.59 -0.37 -1.95
C LEU A 50 -5.51 0.72 -2.54
N ILE A 51 -6.56 1.11 -1.81
CA ILE A 51 -7.56 2.10 -2.25
C ILE A 51 -6.97 3.52 -2.34
N ALA A 52 -5.94 3.85 -1.55
CA ALA A 52 -5.28 5.15 -1.63
C ALA A 52 -4.68 5.41 -3.03
N HIS A 53 -4.21 4.37 -3.73
CA HIS A 53 -3.59 4.52 -5.06
C HIS A 53 -4.55 5.11 -6.12
N PRO A 54 -5.72 4.50 -6.42
CA PRO A 54 -6.66 5.09 -7.40
C PRO A 54 -7.18 6.46 -6.97
N ILE A 55 -7.35 6.72 -5.67
CA ILE A 55 -7.74 8.05 -5.16
C ILE A 55 -6.66 9.09 -5.51
N ILE A 56 -5.39 8.80 -5.19
CA ILE A 56 -4.27 9.70 -5.46
C ILE A 56 -4.14 9.96 -6.97
N ILE A 57 -4.26 8.92 -7.80
CA ILE A 57 -4.24 9.05 -9.26
C ILE A 57 -5.35 10.00 -9.72
N PHE A 58 -6.59 9.76 -9.30
CA PHE A 58 -7.73 10.60 -9.68
C PHE A 58 -7.54 12.06 -9.24
N CYS A 59 -7.16 12.29 -7.98
CA CYS A 59 -6.92 13.63 -7.45
C CYS A 59 -5.77 14.34 -8.20
N SER A 60 -4.72 13.61 -8.60
CA SER A 60 -3.62 14.17 -9.38
C SER A 60 -4.06 14.65 -10.76
N TRP A 61 -5.01 13.98 -11.41
CA TRP A 61 -5.54 14.37 -12.73
C TRP A 61 -6.42 15.62 -12.67
N LYS A 62 -7.02 15.87 -11.50
CA LYS A 62 -7.75 17.09 -11.18
C LYS A 62 -6.84 18.23 -10.70
N THR A 63 -5.52 18.01 -10.72
CA THR A 63 -4.50 18.95 -10.22
C THR A 63 -4.76 19.40 -8.77
N TRP A 64 -5.43 18.55 -7.98
CA TRP A 64 -5.74 18.81 -6.57
C TRP A 64 -4.56 18.51 -5.64
N LEU A 65 -3.59 17.73 -6.13
CA LEU A 65 -2.40 17.34 -5.40
C LEU A 65 -1.18 17.67 -6.23
N THR A 66 -0.17 18.24 -5.57
CA THR A 66 1.18 18.30 -6.10
C THR A 66 1.83 16.92 -6.08
N PHE A 67 2.94 16.77 -6.81
CA PHE A 67 3.73 15.55 -6.83
C PHE A 67 4.15 15.09 -5.42
N SER A 68 4.60 16.03 -4.59
CA SER A 68 5.05 15.78 -3.22
C SER A 68 3.90 15.34 -2.31
N GLU A 69 2.75 16.01 -2.40
CA GLU A 69 1.55 15.66 -1.60
C GLU A 69 0.98 14.30 -1.98
N ALA A 70 1.12 13.88 -3.24
CA ALA A 70 0.69 12.57 -3.70
C ALA A 70 1.64 11.44 -3.25
N LEU A 71 2.96 11.61 -3.43
CA LEU A 71 3.91 10.51 -3.30
C LEU A 71 4.50 10.34 -1.90
N PHE A 72 4.83 11.42 -1.18
CA PHE A 72 5.49 11.28 0.13
C PHE A 72 4.62 10.55 1.15
N PRO A 73 3.33 10.91 1.35
CA PRO A 73 2.49 10.19 2.31
C PRO A 73 2.31 8.73 1.92
N LEU A 74 2.13 8.45 0.62
CA LEU A 74 1.99 7.09 0.13
C LEU A 74 3.25 6.25 0.41
N LEU A 75 4.43 6.82 0.17
CA LEU A 75 5.71 6.16 0.46
C LEU A 75 5.88 5.86 1.96
N ILE A 76 5.53 6.81 2.83
CA ILE A 76 5.60 6.61 4.28
C ILE A 76 4.67 5.46 4.70
N CYS A 77 3.42 5.46 4.23
CA CYS A 77 2.47 4.39 4.51
C CYS A 77 2.98 3.02 4.00
N HIS A 78 3.60 3.00 2.83
CA HIS A 78 4.23 1.79 2.27
C HIS A 78 5.34 1.24 3.15
N VAL A 79 6.26 2.10 3.59
CA VAL A 79 7.38 1.71 4.44
C VAL A 79 6.88 1.20 5.79
N LEU A 80 5.94 1.92 6.41
CA LEU A 80 5.34 1.50 7.68
C LEU A 80 4.62 0.17 7.56
N PHE A 81 3.79 -0.01 6.52
CA PHE A 81 3.10 -1.27 6.28
C PHE A 81 4.09 -2.42 6.05
N GLY A 82 5.10 -2.19 5.21
CA GLY A 82 6.18 -3.14 4.94
C GLY A 82 6.90 -3.58 6.21
N VAL A 83 7.33 -2.62 7.03
CA VAL A 83 8.10 -2.88 8.26
C VAL A 83 7.27 -3.60 9.32
N ILE A 84 5.98 -3.29 9.44
CA ILE A 84 5.13 -3.84 10.51
C ILE A 84 4.49 -5.16 10.11
N PHE A 85 3.92 -5.22 8.90
CA PHE A 85 3.03 -6.31 8.49
C PHE A 85 3.57 -7.16 7.34
N ALA A 86 4.53 -6.67 6.56
CA ALA A 86 4.96 -7.36 5.34
C ALA A 86 6.48 -7.57 5.23
N ARG A 87 7.17 -7.72 6.36
CA ARG A 87 8.62 -8.01 6.39
C ARG A 87 8.97 -9.35 5.77
N ASP A 88 8.11 -10.34 5.95
CA ASP A 88 8.38 -11.72 5.54
C ASP A 88 7.68 -12.05 4.23
N VAL A 89 8.30 -11.67 3.12
CA VAL A 89 7.77 -11.86 1.76
C VAL A 89 8.11 -13.23 1.15
N GLY A 90 8.73 -14.12 1.93
CA GLY A 90 9.07 -15.47 1.48
C GLY A 90 7.82 -16.34 1.27
N THR A 91 7.98 -17.42 0.52
CA THR A 91 6.97 -18.49 0.47
C THR A 91 7.42 -19.58 1.43
N GLU A 92 6.70 -19.76 2.53
CA GLU A 92 6.79 -20.96 3.38
C GLU A 92 6.20 -22.18 2.67
#